data_AF-A0A2L2WIL5-F1
#
_entry.id   AF-A0A2L2WIL5-F1
#
_cell.length_a   1.000
_cell.length_b   1.000
_cell.length_c   1.000
_cell.angle_alpha   90.00
_cell.angle_beta   90.00
_cell.angle_gamma   90.00
#
_symmetry.space_group_name_H-M   'P 1'
#
loop_
_entity.id
_entity.type
_entity.pdbx_description
1 polymer ?
#
loop_
_entity_poly.entity_id
_entity_poly.type
_entity_poly.pdbx_seq_one_letter_code
_entity_poly.pdbx_strand_id
1 'polypeptide(L)'
;PTALMELCDLIRKGKARPAGVIAAPVGFVHVRESKHMVKTFAGIPKIIVEGRKGGSSIAATLVNSILCFNDAEALRPGRDV
;
A
#
# COMPACT_ATOMS: atom_id res chain seq x y z
N PRO A 1 -11.24 3.28 3.59
CA PRO A 1 -11.15 4.27 2.47
C PRO A 1 -10.91 5.70 2.97
N THR A 2 -11.71 6.16 3.93
CA THR A 2 -11.58 7.47 4.59
C THR A 2 -10.21 7.73 5.19
N ALA A 3 -9.63 6.76 5.91
CA ALA A 3 -8.27 6.88 6.46
C ALA A 3 -7.20 7.17 5.39
N LEU A 4 -7.34 6.58 4.20
CA LEU A 4 -6.41 6.83 3.09
C LEU A 4 -6.59 8.24 2.51
N MET A 5 -7.82 8.73 2.47
CA MET A 5 -8.13 10.11 2.03
C MET A 5 -7.55 11.12 3.02
N GLU A 6 -7.75 10.90 4.33
CA GLU A 6 -7.18 11.76 5.38
C GLU A 6 -5.65 11.76 5.33
N LEU A 7 -5.02 10.60 5.12
CA LEU A 7 -3.57 10.53 4.92
C LEU A 7 -3.13 11.38 3.73
N CYS A 8 -3.84 11.32 2.60
CA CYS A 8 -3.55 12.18 1.45
C CYS A 8 -3.65 13.66 1.80
N ASP A 9 -4.64 14.06 2.59
CA ASP A 9 -4.82 15.45 3.00
C ASP A 9 -3.73 15.91 3.98
N LEU A 10 -3.29 15.06 4.90
CA LEU A 10 -2.15 15.34 5.78
C LEU A 10 -0.83 15.47 5.00
N ILE A 11 -0.64 14.66 3.95
CA ILE A 11 0.52 14.77 3.06
C ILE A 11 0.49 16.10 2.30
N ARG A 12 -0.66 16.50 1.74
CA ARG A 12 -0.83 17.79 1.05
C ARG A 12 -0.56 18.99 1.96
N LYS A 13 -1.01 18.90 3.22
CA LYS A 13 -0.77 19.92 4.25
C LYS A 13 0.67 19.92 4.78
N GLY A 14 1.53 19.02 4.30
CA GLY A 14 2.92 18.89 4.75
C GLY A 14 3.08 18.35 6.17
N LYS A 15 2.00 17.85 6.79
CA LYS A 15 1.99 17.32 8.16
C LYS A 15 2.43 15.86 8.24
N ALA A 16 2.38 15.14 7.12
CA ALA A 16 2.81 13.74 7.03
C ALA A 16 3.79 13.56 5.86
N ARG A 17 4.89 12.85 6.11
CA ARG A 17 5.88 12.44 5.10
C ARG A 17 6.19 10.96 5.25
N PRO A 18 5.28 10.07 4.81
CA PRO A 18 5.51 8.63 4.90
C PRO A 18 6.65 8.21 3.98
N ALA A 19 7.45 7.23 4.41
CA ALA A 19 8.49 6.63 3.58
C ALA A 19 7.92 5.85 2.38
N GLY A 20 6.69 5.34 2.51
CA GLY A 20 5.93 4.75 1.43
C GLY A 20 4.48 4.48 1.84
N VAL A 21 3.61 4.21 0.88
CA VAL A 21 2.17 4.00 1.12
C VAL A 21 1.68 2.70 0.49
N ILE A 22 1.07 1.82 1.29
CA ILE A 22 0.35 0.64 0.81
C ILE A 22 -1.15 0.96 0.81
N ALA A 23 -1.70 1.26 -0.37
CA ALA A 23 -3.09 1.55 -0.59
C ALA A 23 -3.87 0.26 -0.91
N ALA A 24 -4.28 -0.46 0.14
CA ALA A 24 -5.11 -1.66 0.06
C ALA A 24 -6.51 -1.54 0.71
N PRO A 25 -7.24 -0.39 0.65
CA PRO A 25 -8.60 -0.35 1.19
C PRO A 25 -9.53 -1.25 0.39
N VAL A 26 -10.41 -1.96 1.10
CA VAL A 26 -11.50 -2.79 0.55
C VAL A 26 -12.84 -2.13 0.82
N GLY A 27 -13.80 -2.39 -0.06
CA GLY A 27 -15.19 -1.95 0.11
C GLY A 27 -15.82 -1.50 -1.20
N PHE A 28 -16.98 -0.86 -1.08
CA PHE A 28 -17.80 -0.48 -2.23
C PHE A 28 -17.88 1.04 -2.44
N VAL A 29 -17.73 1.83 -1.37
CA VAL A 29 -17.93 3.28 -1.37
C VAL A 29 -16.58 3.99 -1.21
N HIS A 30 -16.30 4.95 -2.10
CA HIS A 30 -15.08 5.79 -2.12
C HIS A 30 -13.73 5.04 -2.20
N VAL A 31 -13.74 3.74 -2.54
CA VAL A 31 -12.52 2.90 -2.56
C VAL A 31 -11.63 3.26 -3.74
N ARG A 32 -12.20 3.47 -4.93
CA ARG A 32 -11.41 3.76 -6.13
C ARG A 32 -10.85 5.18 -6.04
N GLU A 33 -11.69 6.11 -5.61
CA GLU A 33 -11.41 7.52 -5.42
C GLU A 33 -10.24 7.71 -4.44
N SER A 34 -10.30 7.06 -3.27
CA SER A 34 -9.20 7.11 -2.29
C SER A 34 -7.88 6.58 -2.86
N LYS A 35 -7.90 5.54 -3.69
CA LYS A 35 -6.70 5.00 -4.37
C LYS A 35 -6.18 5.95 -5.45
N HIS A 36 -7.06 6.62 -6.20
CA HIS A 36 -6.67 7.63 -7.19
C HIS A 36 -6.00 8.84 -6.55
N MET A 37 -6.46 9.27 -5.36
CA MET A 37 -5.81 10.36 -4.63
C MET A 37 -4.33 10.03 -4.30
N VAL A 38 -4.03 8.78 -3.94
CA VAL A 38 -2.65 8.37 -3.65
C VAL A 38 -1.78 8.41 -4.91
N LYS A 39 -2.35 8.17 -6.11
CA LYS A 39 -1.61 8.20 -7.38
C LYS A 39 -0.99 9.58 -7.65
N THR A 40 -1.58 10.68 -7.17
CA THR A 40 -1.08 12.05 -7.47
C THR A 40 0.25 12.40 -6.81
N PHE A 41 0.67 11.71 -5.74
CA PHE A 41 1.91 12.04 -5.01
C PHE A 41 3.16 11.41 -5.64
N ALA A 42 3.76 12.02 -6.66
CA ALA A 42 4.90 11.42 -7.38
C ALA A 42 6.14 11.14 -6.49
N GLY A 43 6.36 11.95 -5.45
CA GLY A 43 7.55 11.84 -4.58
C GLY A 43 7.49 10.77 -3.50
N ILE A 44 6.40 10.00 -3.40
CA ILE A 44 6.21 8.99 -2.34
C ILE A 44 6.07 7.60 -2.99
N PRO A 45 6.97 6.65 -2.68
CA PRO A 45 6.84 5.25 -3.10
C PRO A 45 5.51 4.67 -2.64
N LYS A 46 4.84 3.91 -3.51
CA LYS A 46 3.48 3.44 -3.21
C LYS A 46 3.14 2.15 -3.94
N ILE A 47 2.41 1.30 -3.25
CA ILE A 47 1.80 0.09 -3.78
C ILE A 47 0.30 0.26 -3.72
N ILE A 48 -0.39 0.11 -4.84
CA ILE A 48 -1.83 0.33 -4.94
C ILE A 48 -2.47 -0.95 -5.45
N VAL A 49 -3.36 -1.53 -4.64
CA VAL A 49 -4.18 -2.67 -5.07
C VAL A 49 -5.33 -2.10 -5.89
N GLU A 50 -5.41 -2.40 -7.19
CA GLU A 50 -6.41 -1.78 -8.05
C GLU A 50 -7.85 -2.29 -7.79
N GLY A 51 -8.83 -1.52 -8.26
CA GLY A 51 -10.25 -1.83 -8.12
C GLY A 51 -10.78 -1.70 -6.69
N ARG A 52 -11.77 -2.53 -6.35
CA ARG A 52 -12.47 -2.53 -5.04
C ARG A 52 -11.92 -3.55 -4.04
N LYS A 53 -11.05 -4.45 -4.52
CA LYS A 53 -10.41 -5.49 -3.71
C LYS A 53 -9.28 -4.87 -2.87
N GLY A 54 -8.96 -5.53 -1.78
CA GLY A 54 -8.01 -5.08 -0.77
C GLY A 54 -8.25 -5.84 0.53
N GLY A 55 -7.83 -5.24 1.64
CA GLY A 55 -8.05 -5.79 2.98
C GLY A 55 -6.77 -5.87 3.79
N SER A 56 -6.93 -6.15 5.08
CA SER A 56 -5.82 -6.30 6.01
C SER A 56 -4.90 -7.45 5.64
N SER A 57 -5.42 -8.56 5.13
CA SER A 57 -4.62 -9.70 4.68
C SER A 57 -3.64 -9.30 3.58
N ILE A 58 -4.12 -8.64 2.52
CA ILE A 58 -3.27 -8.17 1.42
C ILE A 58 -2.27 -7.13 1.91
N ALA A 59 -2.70 -6.20 2.78
CA ALA A 59 -1.79 -5.21 3.36
C ALA A 59 -0.67 -5.89 4.16
N ALA A 60 -1.00 -6.85 5.02
CA ALA A 60 -0.03 -7.60 5.81
C ALA A 60 0.91 -8.42 4.92
N THR A 61 0.39 -9.09 3.89
CA THR A 61 1.23 -9.82 2.93
C THR A 61 2.22 -8.88 2.25
N LEU A 62 1.79 -7.72 1.76
CA LEU A 62 2.68 -6.75 1.11
C LEU A 62 3.77 -6.24 2.06
N VAL A 63 3.40 -5.93 3.31
CA VAL A 63 4.38 -5.53 4.34
C VAL A 63 5.38 -6.66 4.59
N ASN A 64 4.91 -7.88 4.80
CA ASN A 64 5.77 -9.03 5.05
C ASN A 64 6.70 -9.32 3.86
N SER A 65 6.20 -9.21 2.62
CA SER A 65 7.01 -9.38 1.42
C SER A 65 8.12 -8.34 1.31
N ILE A 66 7.88 -7.10 1.73
CA ILE A 66 8.93 -6.06 1.77
C ILE A 66 9.97 -6.39 2.85
N LEU A 67 9.53 -6.82 4.03
CA LEU A 67 10.42 -7.14 5.14
C LEU A 67 11.32 -8.35 4.83
N CYS A 68 10.76 -9.38 4.21
CA CYS A 68 11.47 -10.61 3.86
C CYS A 68 12.09 -10.57 2.46
N PHE A 69 12.15 -9.40 1.79
CA PHE A 69 12.61 -9.30 0.41
C PHE A 69 14.05 -9.83 0.24
N ASN A 70 14.95 -9.49 1.15
CA ASN A 70 16.35 -9.95 1.12
C ASN A 70 16.46 -11.45 1.39
N ASP A 71 15.65 -11.97 2.31
CA ASP A 71 15.64 -13.41 2.63
C ASP A 71 15.08 -14.22 1.45
N ALA A 72 14.12 -13.65 0.73
CA ALA A 72 13.53 -14.26 -0.46
C ALA A 72 14.53 -14.42 -1.60
N GLU A 73 15.55 -13.54 -1.73
CA GLU A 73 16.62 -13.73 -2.72
C GLU A 73 17.51 -14.94 -2.41
N ALA A 74 17.68 -15.27 -1.12
CA ALA A 74 18.47 -16.41 -0.68
C ALA A 74 17.70 -17.74 -0.78
N LEU A 75 16.36 -17.69 -0.76
CA LEU A 75 15.50 -18.86 -0.81
C LEU A 75 15.29 -19.34 -2.25
N ARG A 76 15.54 -20.63 -2.51
CA ARG A 76 15.20 -21.27 -3.80
C ARG A 76 13.90 -22.06 -3.65
N PRO A 77 12.78 -21.58 -4.22
CA PRO A 77 11.51 -22.29 -4.14
C PRO A 77 11.63 -23.71 -4.71
N GLY A 78 11.27 -24.71 -3.90
CA GLY A 78 11.31 -26.14 -4.26
C GLY A 78 12.62 -26.88 -3.95
N ARG A 79 13.65 -26.19 -3.41
CA ARG A 79 14.88 -26.84 -2.91
C ARG A 79 15.07 -26.68 -1.39
N ASP A 80 14.73 -25.50 -0.89
CA ASP A 80 14.94 -25.13 0.52
C ASP A 80 13.64 -25.16 1.35
N VAL A 81 12.55 -25.71 0.78
CA VAL A 81 11.25 -25.95 1.42
C VAL A 81 10.96 -27.43 1.56
#